data_AF-A0A8J7TMD0-F1
#
_entry.id   AF-A0A8J7TMD0-F1
#
_cell.length_a   1.000
_cell.length_b   1.000
_cell.length_c   1.000
_cell.angle_alpha   90.00
_cell.angle_beta   90.00
_cell.angle_gamma   90.00
#
_symmetry.space_group_name_H-M   'P 1'
#
loop_
_entity.id
_entity.type
_entity.pdbx_description
1 polymer ?
#
loop_
_entity_poly.entity_id
_entity_poly.type
_entity_poly.pdbx_seq_one_letter_code
_entity_poly.pdbx_strand_id
1 'polypeptide(L)'
;MSAIRKTGKVMLSELHVLSLPKSAVAFMLLAALSLSQGLFGRNASTEAQAQQQQMQYFTSDGKVITGETVTAYKLLQESLPLLQSNRNEEAVAKLSEAARLAPNLAEVHNNLGLGLAKLGRTDEAQAELEQAVRLKPELAVALMSLGGIYQTQGKIQMAIDTYSEFARRFPNHPDVSKVKAIVAGMRKEIAEGTLAVESTAAPADNYLTELKGSLMTWPKERMPIKVYIAPGNNLNGFRPSFDQILRRSFDEWAAASAGLVSFQFVPSPKEANITCSWSDNPASFRNRAEAGETNLKADSKGLIEGTIVMSTVPLVQALPVTDNFLKQTCLHEIGHALGFGGHTNNPADIMFFTVRFADREPHLGQRDTRSVQMLYSRNANNMNSPNTMTSPNNVYSPNNMNSPNNPN
;
A
#
# COMPACT_ATOMS: atom_id res chain seq x y z
N MET A 1 -4.15 30.69 -6.18
CA MET A 1 -3.73 29.57 -7.05
C MET A 1 -2.34 29.72 -7.72
N SER A 2 -1.48 30.70 -7.40
CA SER A 2 -0.24 30.96 -8.20
C SER A 2 1.11 30.70 -7.48
N ALA A 3 1.15 30.58 -6.14
CA ALA A 3 2.42 30.43 -5.42
C ALA A 3 2.84 28.95 -5.16
N ILE A 4 1.89 28.08 -4.81
CA ILE A 4 2.19 26.70 -4.39
C ILE A 4 2.47 25.75 -5.57
N ARG A 5 1.86 25.97 -6.75
CA ARG A 5 2.22 25.23 -7.98
C ARG A 5 3.64 25.51 -8.46
N LYS A 6 4.25 26.64 -8.06
CA LYS A 6 5.65 26.95 -8.39
C LYS A 6 6.62 26.24 -7.45
N THR A 7 6.33 26.11 -6.15
CA THR A 7 7.21 25.43 -5.20
C THR A 7 7.23 23.90 -5.38
N GLY A 8 6.10 23.27 -5.74
CA GLY A 8 6.07 21.83 -6.10
C GLY A 8 6.89 21.48 -7.35
N LYS A 9 6.96 22.41 -8.32
CA LYS A 9 7.83 22.27 -9.51
C LYS A 9 9.31 22.49 -9.18
N VAL A 10 9.62 23.31 -8.18
CA VAL A 10 11.00 23.62 -7.75
C VAL A 10 11.65 22.45 -7.00
N MET A 11 10.90 21.66 -6.23
CA MET A 11 11.45 20.47 -5.56
C MET A 11 11.76 19.30 -6.50
N LEU A 12 10.96 19.09 -7.55
CA LEU A 12 11.27 18.06 -8.56
C LEU A 12 12.52 18.40 -9.40
N SER A 13 12.83 19.69 -9.57
CA SER A 13 14.05 20.15 -10.24
C SER A 13 15.31 20.12 -9.36
N GLU A 14 15.17 19.97 -8.04
CA GLU A 14 16.30 19.97 -7.07
C GLU A 14 16.51 18.64 -6.33
N LEU A 15 15.84 17.55 -6.77
CA LEU A 15 16.22 16.20 -6.37
C LEU A 15 17.61 15.91 -6.93
N HIS A 16 18.62 16.08 -6.08
CA HIS A 16 19.99 15.70 -6.34
C HIS A 16 20.01 14.24 -6.79
N VAL A 17 20.19 14.02 -8.09
CA VAL A 17 20.64 12.73 -8.61
C VAL A 17 22.02 12.54 -8.01
N LEU A 18 22.11 11.75 -6.95
CA LEU A 18 23.36 11.39 -6.33
C LEU A 18 24.26 10.79 -7.42
N SER A 19 25.25 11.57 -7.86
CA SER A 19 26.51 10.99 -8.28
C SER A 19 27.01 10.20 -7.06
N LEU A 20 27.03 8.89 -7.17
CA LEU A 20 27.77 8.07 -6.21
C LEU A 20 29.15 8.70 -6.03
N PRO A 21 29.64 8.89 -4.79
CA PRO A 21 30.97 9.45 -4.59
C PRO A 21 31.95 8.62 -5.41
N LYS A 22 32.86 9.27 -6.16
CA LYS A 22 33.89 8.59 -6.96
C LYS A 22 34.72 7.59 -6.12
N SER A 23 34.70 7.70 -4.79
CA SER A 23 35.32 6.79 -3.83
C SER A 23 34.48 5.59 -3.41
N ALA A 24 33.18 5.52 -3.76
CA ALA A 24 32.41 4.27 -3.78
C ALA A 24 32.61 3.48 -5.08
N VAL A 25 33.38 4.02 -6.03
CA VAL A 25 33.59 3.50 -7.39
C VAL A 25 34.99 2.91 -7.55
N ALA A 26 35.41 2.14 -6.55
CA ALA A 26 36.51 1.18 -6.68
C ALA A 26 36.01 -0.23 -6.37
N PHE A 27 34.96 -0.66 -7.08
CA PHE A 27 34.50 -2.06 -7.01
C PHE A 27 35.42 -2.93 -7.86
N MET A 28 36.45 -3.48 -7.23
CA MET A 28 37.15 -4.63 -7.80
C MET A 28 36.19 -5.82 -7.87
N LEU A 29 35.72 -6.13 -9.08
CA LEU A 29 35.26 -7.47 -9.46
C LEU A 29 36.44 -8.43 -9.35
N LEU A 30 36.72 -8.94 -8.15
CA LEU A 30 37.69 -10.01 -7.96
C LEU A 30 37.03 -11.32 -8.36
N ALA A 31 37.33 -11.77 -9.58
CA ALA A 31 37.19 -13.18 -9.93
C ALA A 31 38.19 -13.96 -9.05
N ALA A 32 37.70 -14.83 -8.17
CA ALA A 32 38.57 -15.72 -7.41
C ALA A 32 39.17 -16.77 -8.36
N LEU A 33 40.35 -16.47 -8.93
CA LEU A 33 41.26 -17.46 -9.49
C LEU A 33 42.36 -17.71 -8.44
N SER A 34 42.16 -18.72 -7.59
CA SER A 34 43.25 -19.30 -6.80
C SER A 34 43.40 -20.79 -7.11
N LEU A 35 44.60 -21.11 -7.61
CA LEU A 35 45.06 -22.44 -8.01
C LEU A 35 45.29 -23.36 -6.80
N SER A 36 45.05 -24.66 -7.00
CA SER A 36 45.97 -25.72 -6.55
C SER A 36 46.06 -26.82 -7.62
N GLN A 37 47.02 -26.67 -8.52
CA GLN A 37 48.14 -27.59 -8.82
C GLN A 37 47.85 -29.10 -8.78
N GLY A 38 47.98 -29.70 -9.97
CA GLY A 38 48.80 -30.90 -10.22
C GLY A 38 48.51 -32.13 -9.38
N LEU A 39 47.56 -32.97 -9.84
CA LEU A 39 47.54 -34.42 -9.56
C LEU A 39 46.44 -35.17 -10.34
N PHE A 40 46.18 -34.86 -11.62
CA PHE A 40 45.40 -35.79 -12.45
C PHE A 40 46.01 -35.90 -13.84
N GLY A 41 46.40 -37.14 -14.16
CA GLY A 41 46.97 -37.52 -15.44
C GLY A 41 46.03 -37.29 -16.61
N ARG A 42 46.59 -37.40 -17.81
CA ARG A 42 45.91 -37.44 -19.10
C ARG A 42 44.70 -38.40 -19.03
N ASN A 43 43.50 -37.86 -18.77
CA ASN A 43 42.16 -38.38 -19.10
C ASN A 43 41.05 -37.66 -18.29
N ALA A 44 41.11 -36.33 -18.18
CA ALA A 44 40.04 -35.51 -17.59
C ALA A 44 39.54 -34.47 -18.60
N SER A 45 39.30 -34.89 -19.85
CA SER A 45 38.78 -34.05 -20.92
C SER A 45 37.33 -34.41 -21.18
N THR A 46 36.42 -33.87 -20.35
CA THR A 46 35.06 -33.41 -20.71
C THR A 46 34.21 -33.09 -19.47
N GLU A 47 34.37 -33.80 -18.35
CA GLU A 47 33.56 -33.52 -17.13
C GLU A 47 34.12 -32.37 -16.28
N ALA A 48 35.45 -32.20 -16.23
CA ALA A 48 36.08 -31.07 -15.54
C ALA A 48 35.93 -29.73 -16.29
N GLN A 49 35.59 -29.77 -17.58
CA GLN A 49 35.26 -28.59 -18.39
C GLN A 49 33.75 -28.27 -18.37
N ALA A 50 32.92 -29.21 -17.91
CA ALA A 50 31.46 -29.05 -17.78
C ALA A 50 31.02 -28.51 -16.40
N GLN A 51 31.91 -28.42 -15.43
CA GLN A 51 31.76 -27.48 -14.32
C GLN A 51 32.04 -26.07 -14.86
N GLN A 52 31.06 -25.51 -15.57
CA GLN A 52 30.91 -24.07 -15.71
C GLN A 52 31.13 -23.48 -14.32
N GLN A 53 32.24 -22.77 -14.16
CA GLN A 53 32.49 -21.91 -13.01
C GLN A 53 31.26 -21.02 -12.86
N GLN A 54 30.39 -21.33 -11.90
CA GLN A 54 29.33 -20.41 -11.49
C GLN A 54 30.06 -19.20 -10.92
N MET A 55 30.19 -18.16 -11.74
CA MET A 55 30.72 -16.87 -11.31
C MET A 55 29.85 -16.38 -10.17
N GLN A 56 30.37 -16.45 -8.96
CA GLN A 56 29.74 -15.86 -7.78
C GLN A 56 30.13 -14.40 -7.74
N TYR A 57 29.14 -13.53 -7.76
CA TYR A 57 29.33 -12.09 -7.63
C TYR A 57 29.13 -11.71 -6.17
N PHE A 58 29.86 -10.70 -5.70
CA PHE A 58 29.78 -10.24 -4.33
C PHE A 58 29.60 -8.72 -4.27
N THR A 59 28.83 -8.24 -3.30
CA THR A 59 28.84 -6.84 -2.89
C THR A 59 30.12 -6.52 -2.10
N SER A 60 30.39 -5.24 -1.83
CA SER A 60 31.62 -4.79 -1.14
C SER A 60 31.71 -5.26 0.31
N ASP A 61 30.57 -5.57 0.92
CA ASP A 61 30.44 -6.21 2.23
C ASP A 61 30.48 -7.75 2.18
N GLY A 62 30.77 -8.32 1.00
CA GLY A 62 31.01 -9.75 0.81
C GLY A 62 29.75 -10.60 0.64
N LYS A 63 28.58 -10.00 0.40
CA LYS A 63 27.32 -10.74 0.20
C LYS A 63 27.23 -11.25 -1.24
N VAL A 64 26.94 -12.55 -1.40
CA VAL A 64 26.74 -13.17 -2.71
C VAL A 64 25.51 -12.56 -3.41
N ILE A 65 25.65 -12.22 -4.70
CA ILE A 65 24.58 -11.72 -5.57
C ILE A 65 24.55 -12.51 -6.89
N THR A 66 23.39 -12.47 -7.57
CA THR A 66 23.18 -13.16 -8.85
C THR A 66 23.69 -12.33 -10.03
N GLY A 67 23.97 -12.98 -11.17
CA GLY A 67 24.30 -12.28 -12.42
C GLY A 67 23.17 -11.35 -12.90
N GLU A 68 21.91 -11.70 -12.63
CA GLU A 68 20.75 -10.82 -12.87
C GLU A 68 20.81 -9.57 -12.00
N THR A 69 21.18 -9.70 -10.72
CA THR A 69 21.35 -8.58 -9.80
C THR A 69 22.48 -7.65 -10.27
N VAL A 70 23.59 -8.22 -10.74
CA VAL A 70 24.68 -7.43 -11.35
C VAL A 70 24.20 -6.68 -12.58
N THR A 71 23.40 -7.34 -13.43
CA THR A 71 22.82 -6.72 -14.63
C THR A 71 21.86 -5.59 -14.25
N ALA A 72 21.04 -5.77 -13.22
CA ALA A 72 20.16 -4.73 -12.70
C ALA A 72 20.93 -3.51 -12.18
N TYR A 73 22.03 -3.71 -11.45
CA TYR A 73 22.92 -2.62 -11.04
C TYR A 73 23.53 -1.88 -12.23
N LYS A 74 23.93 -2.60 -13.29
CA LYS A 74 24.46 -1.97 -14.50
C LYS A 74 23.39 -1.10 -15.19
N LEU A 75 22.18 -1.63 -15.36
CA LEU A 75 21.05 -0.90 -15.92
C LEU A 75 20.68 0.33 -15.09
N LEU A 76 20.71 0.21 -13.76
CA LEU A 76 20.56 1.34 -12.84
C LEU A 76 21.63 2.41 -13.13
N GLN A 77 22.91 2.05 -13.19
CA GLN A 77 24.00 3.00 -13.48
C GLN A 77 23.82 3.70 -14.84
N GLU A 78 23.46 2.96 -15.89
CA GLU A 78 23.22 3.51 -17.22
C GLU A 78 22.00 4.47 -17.25
N SER A 79 21.03 4.28 -16.35
CA SER A 79 19.84 5.12 -16.27
C SER A 79 20.09 6.50 -15.64
N LEU A 80 21.05 6.61 -14.73
CA LEU A 80 21.33 7.86 -13.99
C LEU A 80 21.67 9.06 -14.90
N PRO A 81 22.61 8.96 -15.87
CA PRO A 81 22.89 10.08 -16.77
C PRO A 81 21.70 10.41 -17.70
N LEU A 82 20.86 9.42 -18.03
CA LEU A 82 19.63 9.63 -18.82
C LEU A 82 18.63 10.47 -18.03
N LEU A 83 18.41 10.17 -16.75
CA LEU A 83 17.57 10.98 -15.85
C LEU A 83 18.10 12.41 -15.69
N GLN A 84 19.43 12.60 -15.67
CA GLN A 84 20.05 13.93 -15.58
C GLN A 84 19.85 14.75 -16.86
N SER A 85 19.90 14.10 -18.03
CA SER A 85 19.69 14.74 -19.33
C SER A 85 18.23 14.78 -19.77
N ASN A 86 17.29 14.52 -18.86
CA ASN A 86 15.83 14.46 -19.11
C ASN A 86 15.41 13.48 -20.23
N ARG A 87 16.23 12.46 -20.53
CA ARG A 87 15.89 11.34 -21.41
C ARG A 87 15.11 10.29 -20.63
N ASN A 88 13.95 10.70 -20.12
CA ASN A 88 13.23 9.99 -19.06
C ASN A 88 12.61 8.68 -19.55
N GLU A 89 12.14 8.61 -20.79
CA GLU A 89 11.59 7.39 -21.40
C GLU A 89 12.64 6.28 -21.48
N GLU A 90 13.86 6.62 -21.91
CA GLU A 90 14.97 5.67 -22.00
C GLU A 90 15.46 5.22 -20.62
N ALA A 91 15.49 6.14 -19.66
CA ALA A 91 15.80 5.81 -18.27
C ALA A 91 14.77 4.83 -17.69
N VAL A 92 13.48 5.11 -17.87
CA VAL A 92 12.38 4.27 -17.40
C VAL A 92 12.46 2.89 -18.02
N ALA A 93 12.71 2.77 -19.33
CA ALA A 93 12.87 1.46 -19.97
C ALA A 93 13.98 0.61 -19.33
N LYS A 94 15.16 1.20 -19.06
CA LYS A 94 16.27 0.51 -18.39
C LYS A 94 15.93 0.15 -16.95
N LEU A 95 15.29 1.06 -16.23
CA LEU A 95 14.93 0.88 -14.82
C LEU A 95 13.81 -0.15 -14.63
N SER A 96 12.85 -0.23 -15.55
CA SER A 96 11.83 -1.28 -15.56
C SER A 96 12.44 -2.67 -15.77
N GLU A 97 13.42 -2.79 -16.67
CA GLU A 97 14.15 -4.06 -16.84
C GLU A 97 15.01 -4.39 -15.62
N ALA A 98 15.66 -3.39 -15.01
CA ALA A 98 16.39 -3.57 -13.77
C ALA A 98 15.47 -4.04 -12.63
N ALA A 99 14.26 -3.49 -12.53
CA ALA A 99 13.27 -3.87 -11.52
C ALA A 99 12.77 -5.30 -11.74
N ARG A 100 12.62 -5.72 -13.01
CA ARG A 100 12.26 -7.09 -13.37
C ARG A 100 13.35 -8.10 -12.96
N LEU A 101 14.62 -7.74 -13.17
CA LEU A 101 15.77 -8.60 -12.87
C LEU A 101 16.12 -8.66 -11.38
N ALA A 102 15.93 -7.56 -10.66
CA ALA A 102 16.20 -7.46 -9.23
C ALA A 102 15.07 -6.69 -8.50
N PRO A 103 13.91 -7.34 -8.28
CA PRO A 103 12.73 -6.71 -7.68
C PRO A 103 12.91 -6.29 -6.20
N ASN A 104 14.05 -6.64 -5.61
CA ASN A 104 14.39 -6.31 -4.23
C ASN A 104 15.39 -5.15 -4.11
N LEU A 105 15.75 -4.52 -5.23
CA LEU A 105 16.73 -3.44 -5.23
C LEU A 105 16.06 -2.07 -5.07
N ALA A 106 16.04 -1.56 -3.83
CA ALA A 106 15.33 -0.32 -3.49
C ALA A 106 15.76 0.89 -4.32
N GLU A 107 17.05 0.99 -4.64
CA GLU A 107 17.60 2.06 -5.46
C GLU A 107 17.02 2.06 -6.88
N VAL A 108 16.71 0.89 -7.45
CA VAL A 108 16.05 0.79 -8.77
C VAL A 108 14.65 1.34 -8.70
N HIS A 109 13.85 0.90 -7.74
CA HIS A 109 12.48 1.37 -7.56
C HIS A 109 12.42 2.88 -7.27
N ASN A 110 13.38 3.41 -6.49
CA ASN A 110 13.47 4.84 -6.24
C ASN A 110 13.69 5.64 -7.55
N ASN A 111 14.67 5.20 -8.36
CA ASN A 111 15.00 5.89 -9.61
C ASN A 111 13.93 5.68 -10.69
N LEU A 112 13.28 4.51 -10.73
CA LEU A 112 12.15 4.25 -11.60
C LEU A 112 10.99 5.19 -11.28
N GLY A 113 10.65 5.31 -10.00
CA GLY A 113 9.64 6.25 -9.53
C GLY A 113 9.97 7.71 -9.90
N LEU A 114 11.23 8.13 -9.76
CA LEU A 114 11.66 9.46 -10.18
C LEU A 114 11.51 9.67 -11.70
N GLY A 115 11.90 8.68 -12.52
CA GLY A 115 11.76 8.74 -13.98
C GLY A 115 10.28 8.83 -14.40
N LEU A 116 9.42 8.01 -13.81
CA LEU A 116 7.97 8.02 -14.05
C LEU A 116 7.34 9.36 -13.64
N ALA A 117 7.76 9.94 -12.52
CA ALA A 117 7.29 11.25 -12.07
C ALA A 117 7.65 12.35 -13.07
N LYS A 118 8.86 12.33 -13.63
CA LYS A 118 9.28 13.29 -14.68
C LYS A 118 8.49 13.15 -15.98
N LEU A 119 7.95 11.97 -16.26
CA LEU A 119 7.03 11.71 -17.38
C LEU A 119 5.56 12.08 -17.06
N GLY A 120 5.25 12.52 -15.84
CA GLY A 120 3.88 12.79 -15.38
C GLY A 120 3.07 11.53 -15.03
N ARG A 121 3.69 10.33 -15.09
CA ARG A 121 3.09 9.04 -14.72
C ARG A 121 3.08 8.88 -13.20
N THR A 122 2.33 9.75 -12.55
CA THR A 122 2.45 10.05 -11.11
C THR A 122 1.96 8.90 -10.22
N ASP A 123 0.92 8.16 -10.64
CA ASP A 123 0.41 7.02 -9.89
C ASP A 123 1.37 5.82 -9.92
N GLU A 124 2.00 5.57 -11.07
CA GLU A 124 3.04 4.56 -11.21
C GLU A 124 4.29 4.95 -10.41
N ALA A 125 4.67 6.23 -10.45
CA ALA A 125 5.76 6.74 -9.62
C ALA A 125 5.51 6.53 -8.12
N GLN A 126 4.28 6.73 -7.66
CA GLN A 126 3.89 6.49 -6.27
C GLN A 126 4.14 5.02 -5.89
N ALA A 127 3.65 4.07 -6.71
CA ALA A 127 3.79 2.64 -6.44
C ALA A 127 5.26 2.20 -6.34
N GLU A 128 6.11 2.72 -7.23
CA GLU A 128 7.54 2.41 -7.24
C GLU A 128 8.27 3.03 -6.04
N LEU A 129 7.92 4.25 -5.63
CA LEU A 129 8.51 4.88 -4.45
C LEU A 129 8.06 4.22 -3.15
N GLU A 130 6.80 3.78 -3.07
CA GLU A 130 6.32 2.95 -1.96
C GLU A 130 7.09 1.62 -1.89
N GLN A 131 7.43 1.03 -3.04
CA GLN A 131 8.31 -0.15 -3.13
C GLN A 131 9.75 0.15 -2.69
N ALA A 132 10.30 1.31 -3.02
CA ALA A 132 11.63 1.70 -2.56
C ALA A 132 11.69 1.90 -1.03
N VAL A 133 10.73 2.64 -0.46
CA VAL A 133 10.61 2.86 0.99
C VAL A 133 10.41 1.54 1.74
N ARG A 134 9.66 0.61 1.13
CA ARG A 134 9.47 -0.76 1.62
C ARG A 134 10.77 -1.53 1.74
N LEU A 135 11.49 -1.61 0.62
CA LEU A 135 12.67 -2.45 0.50
C LEU A 135 13.81 -1.94 1.38
N LYS A 136 13.88 -0.62 1.56
CA LYS A 136 14.94 0.04 2.29
C LYS A 136 14.40 1.22 3.11
N PRO A 137 13.85 0.96 4.31
CA PRO A 137 13.29 1.99 5.19
C PRO A 137 14.27 3.11 5.58
N GLU A 138 15.58 2.84 5.51
CA GLU A 138 16.69 3.76 5.74
C GLU A 138 17.11 4.56 4.49
N LEU A 139 16.50 4.30 3.32
CA LEU A 139 16.74 5.06 2.09
C LEU A 139 16.01 6.40 2.17
N ALA A 140 16.64 7.36 2.85
CA ALA A 140 16.08 8.67 3.15
C ALA A 140 15.51 9.39 1.91
N VAL A 141 16.18 9.28 0.77
CA VAL A 141 15.76 9.86 -0.52
C VAL A 141 14.44 9.30 -1.05
N ALA A 142 14.10 8.04 -0.76
CA ALA A 142 12.84 7.44 -1.19
C ALA A 142 11.65 8.04 -0.43
N LEU A 143 11.78 8.26 0.89
CA LEU A 143 10.75 8.94 1.68
C LEU A 143 10.55 10.39 1.24
N MET A 144 11.64 11.11 0.94
CA MET A 144 11.53 12.48 0.41
C MET A 144 10.81 12.50 -0.94
N SER A 145 11.18 11.60 -1.84
CA SER A 145 10.57 11.50 -3.17
C SER A 145 9.09 11.14 -3.07
N LEU A 146 8.72 10.19 -2.20
CA LEU A 146 7.33 9.79 -1.96
C LEU A 146 6.49 10.95 -1.39
N GLY A 147 7.02 11.70 -0.42
CA GLY A 147 6.36 12.91 0.09
C GLY A 147 6.13 13.96 -1.02
N GLY A 148 7.07 14.07 -1.96
CA GLY A 148 6.96 14.94 -3.13
C GLY A 148 5.87 14.50 -4.10
N ILE A 149 5.74 13.19 -4.32
CA ILE A 149 4.66 12.62 -5.13
C ILE A 149 3.30 12.88 -4.50
N TYR A 150 3.13 12.59 -3.20
CA TYR A 150 1.87 12.88 -2.52
C TYR A 150 1.51 14.38 -2.56
N GLN A 151 2.50 15.26 -2.41
CA GLN A 151 2.28 16.70 -2.55
C GLN A 151 1.84 17.08 -3.97
N THR A 152 2.48 16.52 -5.00
CA THR A 152 2.15 16.78 -6.41
C THR A 152 0.75 16.30 -6.77
N GLN A 153 0.31 15.17 -6.19
CA GLN A 153 -1.04 14.63 -6.33
C GLN A 153 -2.10 15.38 -5.51
N GLY A 154 -1.71 16.33 -4.65
CA GLY A 154 -2.63 17.02 -3.74
C GLY A 154 -3.06 16.18 -2.53
N LYS A 155 -2.44 15.03 -2.29
CA LYS A 155 -2.62 14.18 -1.11
C LYS A 155 -1.86 14.76 0.08
N ILE A 156 -2.26 15.96 0.50
CA ILE A 156 -1.49 16.82 1.42
C ILE A 156 -1.23 16.14 2.76
N GLN A 157 -2.20 15.42 3.32
CA GLN A 157 -2.01 14.75 4.61
C GLN A 157 -0.95 13.63 4.50
N MET A 158 -1.00 12.81 3.46
CA MET A 158 0.01 11.76 3.23
C MET A 158 1.40 12.35 2.97
N ALA A 159 1.49 13.51 2.32
CA ALA A 159 2.75 14.23 2.18
C ALA A 159 3.29 14.67 3.55
N ILE A 160 2.45 15.29 4.40
CA ILE A 160 2.82 15.69 5.77
C ILE A 160 3.31 14.49 6.58
N ASP A 161 2.59 13.38 6.55
CA ASP A 161 2.92 12.19 7.33
C ASP A 161 4.24 11.58 6.85
N THR A 162 4.42 11.46 5.54
CA THR A 162 5.65 10.91 4.94
C THR A 162 6.87 11.77 5.25
N TYR A 163 6.75 13.10 5.11
CA TYR A 163 7.83 14.03 5.45
C TYR A 163 8.11 14.10 6.96
N SER A 164 7.08 13.99 7.79
CA SER A 164 7.25 13.92 9.25
C SER A 164 8.00 12.63 9.63
N GLU A 165 7.70 11.52 8.97
CA GLU A 165 8.40 10.25 9.17
C GLU A 165 9.86 10.33 8.74
N PHE A 166 10.16 10.95 7.59
CA PHE A 166 11.54 11.28 7.19
C PHE A 166 12.26 12.06 8.30
N ALA A 167 11.66 13.15 8.78
CA ALA A 167 12.29 14.01 9.78
C ALA A 167 12.51 13.31 11.13
N ARG A 168 11.65 12.34 11.46
CA ARG A 168 11.76 11.50 12.65
C ARG A 168 12.87 10.44 12.52
N ARG A 169 12.95 9.77 11.36
CA ARG A 169 13.93 8.70 11.11
C ARG A 169 15.34 9.22 10.88
N PHE A 170 15.47 10.39 10.26
CA PHE A 170 16.76 10.97 9.89
C PHE A 170 16.96 12.35 10.51
N PRO A 171 17.02 12.45 11.86
CA PRO A 171 17.08 13.74 12.56
C PRO A 171 18.37 14.54 12.26
N ASN A 172 19.41 13.87 11.76
CA ASN A 172 20.71 14.47 11.41
C ASN A 172 20.94 14.59 9.88
N HIS A 173 19.93 14.28 9.05
CA HIS A 173 20.08 14.42 7.59
C HIS A 173 20.20 15.89 7.19
N PRO A 174 21.06 16.27 6.23
CA PRO A 174 21.24 17.68 5.82
C PRO A 174 19.94 18.39 5.44
N ASP A 175 18.99 17.66 4.83
CA ASP A 175 17.70 18.21 4.41
C ASP A 175 16.60 18.19 5.50
N VAL A 176 16.87 17.68 6.71
CA VAL A 176 15.86 17.57 7.78
C VAL A 176 15.22 18.90 8.13
N SER A 177 16.01 19.98 8.20
CA SER A 177 15.52 21.32 8.50
C SER A 177 14.62 21.85 7.39
N LYS A 178 14.94 21.56 6.12
CA LYS A 178 14.11 21.93 4.97
C LYS A 178 12.79 21.17 4.99
N VAL A 179 12.83 19.85 5.24
CA VAL A 179 11.63 19.01 5.32
C VAL A 179 10.72 19.45 6.48
N LYS A 180 11.28 19.77 7.65
CA LYS A 180 10.51 20.34 8.77
C LYS A 180 9.85 21.67 8.40
N ALA A 181 10.55 22.54 7.67
CA ALA A 181 9.98 23.81 7.19
C ALA A 181 8.83 23.58 6.18
N ILE A 182 8.97 22.60 5.27
CA ILE A 182 7.91 22.20 4.33
C ILE A 182 6.67 21.71 5.11
N VAL A 183 6.84 20.83 6.08
CA VAL A 183 5.75 20.34 6.93
C VAL A 183 5.08 21.48 7.70
N ALA A 184 5.87 22.37 8.30
CA ALA A 184 5.36 23.54 9.02
C ALA A 184 4.57 24.49 8.10
N GLY A 185 5.08 24.73 6.89
CA GLY A 185 4.40 25.53 5.87
C GLY A 185 3.06 24.93 5.46
N MET A 186 3.03 23.64 5.11
CA MET A 186 1.78 22.96 4.76
C MET A 186 0.78 22.99 5.92
N ARG A 187 1.20 22.72 7.16
CA ARG A 187 0.32 22.81 8.34
C ARG A 187 -0.22 24.21 8.57
N LYS A 188 0.60 25.24 8.36
CA LYS A 188 0.16 26.64 8.45
C LYS A 188 -0.88 26.97 7.39
N GLU A 189 -0.63 26.62 6.13
CA GLU A 189 -1.59 26.88 5.05
C GLU A 189 -2.91 26.12 5.24
N ILE A 190 -2.87 24.93 5.83
CA ILE A 190 -4.07 24.18 6.25
C ILE A 190 -4.82 24.94 7.34
N ALA A 191 -4.12 25.40 8.39
CA ALA A 191 -4.74 26.15 9.49
C ALA A 191 -5.35 27.49 9.03
N GLU A 192 -4.75 28.11 8.01
CA GLU A 192 -5.25 29.34 7.37
C GLU A 192 -6.34 29.06 6.31
N GLY A 193 -6.65 27.79 6.03
CA GLY A 193 -7.65 27.38 5.04
C GLY A 193 -7.25 27.66 3.58
N THR A 194 -5.98 27.98 3.32
CA THR A 194 -5.46 28.33 1.98
C THR A 194 -4.93 27.12 1.21
N LEU A 195 -4.56 26.06 1.92
CA LEU A 195 -4.27 24.75 1.37
C LEU A 195 -5.40 23.79 1.74
N ALA A 196 -6.18 23.41 0.73
CA ALA A 196 -7.15 22.35 0.89
C ALA A 196 -6.39 21.04 1.10
N VAL A 197 -6.46 20.49 2.31
CA VAL A 197 -6.42 19.03 2.44
C VAL A 197 -7.73 18.56 1.80
N GLU A 198 -7.71 17.46 1.04
CA GLU A 198 -8.96 16.69 0.88
C GLU A 198 -9.57 16.61 2.27
N SER A 199 -10.77 17.18 2.41
CA SER A 199 -11.42 17.28 3.69
C SER A 199 -11.65 15.87 4.20
N THR A 200 -10.71 15.35 4.97
CA THR A 200 -11.05 14.54 6.13
C THR A 200 -11.63 15.55 7.10
N ALA A 201 -12.83 16.06 6.78
CA ALA A 201 -13.73 16.67 7.75
C ALA A 201 -13.56 15.83 9.00
N ALA A 202 -13.22 16.45 10.15
CA ALA A 202 -12.89 15.76 11.40
C ALA A 202 -13.63 14.44 11.42
N PRO A 203 -12.92 13.30 11.19
CA PRO A 203 -13.50 12.14 10.51
C PRO A 203 -14.85 11.96 11.10
N ALA A 204 -15.89 11.96 10.25
CA ALA A 204 -17.18 11.50 10.73
C ALA A 204 -16.90 10.30 11.63
N ASP A 205 -17.60 10.20 12.74
CA ASP A 205 -17.30 9.23 13.80
C ASP A 205 -17.35 7.77 13.25
N ASN A 206 -17.66 7.60 11.96
CA ASN A 206 -17.52 6.46 11.07
C ASN A 206 -16.99 6.88 9.67
N TYR A 207 -16.63 5.93 8.81
CA TYR A 207 -16.22 6.16 7.41
C TYR A 207 -17.25 5.67 6.37
N LEU A 208 -18.50 5.41 6.77
CA LEU A 208 -19.49 4.79 5.87
C LEU A 208 -19.81 5.66 4.63
N THR A 209 -19.64 6.98 4.73
CA THR A 209 -19.86 7.92 3.61
C THR A 209 -18.68 8.02 2.65
N GLU A 210 -17.49 7.55 3.03
CA GLU A 210 -16.29 7.54 2.16
C GLU A 210 -16.28 6.31 1.25
N LEU A 211 -16.89 5.22 1.71
CA LEU A 211 -16.95 3.93 1.04
C LEU A 211 -17.66 4.04 -0.31
N LYS A 212 -16.96 3.64 -1.37
CA LYS A 212 -17.48 3.61 -2.74
C LYS A 212 -18.14 2.25 -3.01
N GLY A 213 -19.47 2.23 -3.03
CA GLY A 213 -20.26 1.04 -3.38
C GLY A 213 -21.59 0.97 -2.65
N SER A 214 -22.38 -0.06 -2.95
CA SER A 214 -23.60 -0.35 -2.21
C SER A 214 -23.25 -0.94 -0.84
N LEU A 215 -23.61 -0.23 0.23
CA LEU A 215 -23.55 -0.78 1.59
C LEU A 215 -24.65 -1.84 1.73
N MET A 216 -24.25 -3.06 2.06
CA MET A 216 -25.15 -4.19 2.33
C MET A 216 -24.86 -4.72 3.73
N THR A 217 -25.80 -5.42 4.34
CA THR A 217 -25.60 -6.00 5.69
C THR A 217 -26.19 -7.39 5.76
N TRP A 218 -25.70 -8.18 6.72
CA TRP A 218 -26.36 -9.41 7.13
C TRP A 218 -27.63 -9.09 7.93
N PRO A 219 -28.81 -9.63 7.54
CA PRO A 219 -30.04 -9.49 8.32
C PRO A 219 -29.88 -10.07 9.72
N LYS A 220 -30.59 -9.50 10.70
CA LYS A 220 -30.54 -9.96 12.09
C LYS A 220 -30.97 -11.42 12.25
N GLU A 221 -31.90 -11.87 11.42
CA GLU A 221 -32.40 -13.25 11.40
C GLU A 221 -31.36 -14.26 10.89
N ARG A 222 -30.26 -13.78 10.30
CA ARG A 222 -29.12 -14.60 9.84
C ARG A 222 -27.93 -14.57 10.81
N MET A 223 -28.12 -14.00 12.00
CA MET A 223 -27.12 -14.05 13.08
C MET A 223 -27.34 -15.29 13.97
N PRO A 224 -26.27 -15.96 14.43
CA PRO A 224 -24.86 -15.70 14.10
C PRO A 224 -24.55 -16.09 12.64
N ILE A 225 -23.68 -15.32 11.99
CA ILE A 225 -23.17 -15.65 10.65
C ILE A 225 -22.33 -16.92 10.78
N LYS A 226 -22.71 -17.98 10.08
CA LYS A 226 -21.97 -19.24 10.11
C LYS A 226 -20.72 -19.14 9.24
N VAL A 227 -19.56 -19.44 9.80
CA VAL A 227 -18.26 -19.32 9.13
C VAL A 227 -17.60 -20.70 9.02
N TYR A 228 -17.24 -21.10 7.82
CA TYR A 228 -16.38 -22.26 7.58
C TYR A 228 -14.99 -21.80 7.16
N ILE A 229 -13.94 -22.36 7.77
CA ILE A 229 -12.54 -22.13 7.38
C ILE A 229 -11.99 -23.43 6.83
N ALA A 230 -11.58 -23.43 5.56
CA ALA A 230 -10.97 -24.59 4.93
C ALA A 230 -9.57 -24.87 5.52
N PRO A 231 -9.15 -26.14 5.64
CA PRO A 231 -7.80 -26.48 6.06
C PRO A 231 -6.77 -26.05 5.00
N GLY A 232 -5.66 -25.44 5.43
CA GLY A 232 -4.60 -24.95 4.54
C GLY A 232 -3.32 -25.80 4.53
N ASN A 233 -3.25 -26.88 5.32
CA ASN A 233 -2.01 -27.61 5.64
C ASN A 233 -1.22 -28.16 4.45
N ASN A 234 -1.83 -28.28 3.27
CA ASN A 234 -1.20 -28.80 2.06
C ASN A 234 -0.74 -27.71 1.08
N LEU A 235 -0.91 -26.43 1.43
CA LEU A 235 -0.59 -25.29 0.56
C LEU A 235 0.78 -24.72 0.88
N ASN A 236 1.50 -24.28 -0.16
CA ASN A 236 2.79 -23.63 0.02
C ASN A 236 2.64 -22.33 0.82
N GLY A 237 3.58 -22.07 1.74
CA GLY A 237 3.60 -20.88 2.58
C GLY A 237 2.53 -20.82 3.68
N PHE A 238 1.59 -21.79 3.73
CA PHE A 238 0.62 -21.85 4.82
C PHE A 238 1.29 -22.17 6.16
N ARG A 239 0.86 -21.49 7.22
CA ARG A 239 1.37 -21.67 8.58
C ARG A 239 0.21 -21.99 9.52
N PRO A 240 0.34 -22.92 10.48
CA PRO A 240 -0.75 -23.26 11.40
C PRO A 240 -1.33 -22.07 12.18
N SER A 241 -0.53 -21.02 12.42
CA SER A 241 -0.99 -19.78 13.05
C SER A 241 -2.04 -19.03 12.23
N PHE A 242 -2.14 -19.26 10.91
CA PHE A 242 -3.04 -18.53 10.00
C PHE A 242 -4.51 -18.77 10.31
N ASP A 243 -4.89 -20.01 10.61
CA ASP A 243 -6.25 -20.34 11.04
C ASP A 243 -6.60 -19.61 12.35
N GLN A 244 -5.66 -19.57 13.31
CA GLN A 244 -5.87 -18.86 14.58
C GLN A 244 -5.98 -17.35 14.38
N ILE A 245 -5.15 -16.77 13.51
CA ILE A 245 -5.19 -15.34 13.18
C ILE A 245 -6.55 -14.98 12.58
N LEU A 246 -7.01 -15.75 11.58
CA LEU A 246 -8.29 -15.51 10.93
C LEU A 246 -9.46 -15.60 11.92
N ARG A 247 -9.48 -16.62 12.79
CA ARG A 247 -10.51 -16.75 13.83
C ARG A 247 -10.53 -15.57 14.78
N ARG A 248 -9.36 -15.14 15.26
CA ARG A 248 -9.24 -13.97 16.14
C ARG A 248 -9.68 -12.69 15.44
N SER A 249 -9.43 -12.54 14.13
CA SER A 249 -9.91 -11.38 13.37
C SER A 249 -11.45 -11.33 13.28
N PHE A 250 -12.14 -12.47 13.19
CA PHE A 250 -13.60 -12.51 13.33
C PHE A 250 -14.06 -12.11 14.73
N ASP A 251 -13.39 -12.62 15.77
CA ASP A 251 -13.70 -12.27 17.16
C ASP A 251 -13.51 -10.76 17.43
N GLU A 252 -12.47 -10.14 16.86
CA GLU A 252 -12.23 -8.70 16.94
C GLU A 252 -13.37 -7.88 16.32
N TRP A 253 -13.85 -8.27 15.14
CA TRP A 253 -15.00 -7.61 14.51
C TRP A 253 -16.30 -7.81 15.31
N ALA A 254 -16.54 -9.00 15.86
CA ALA A 254 -17.69 -9.25 16.72
C ALA A 254 -17.65 -8.38 17.99
N ALA A 255 -16.49 -8.29 18.64
CA ALA A 255 -16.29 -7.44 19.81
C ALA A 255 -16.49 -5.95 19.48
N ALA A 256 -15.90 -5.47 18.37
CA ALA A 256 -16.05 -4.09 17.91
C ALA A 256 -17.52 -3.73 17.60
N SER A 257 -18.30 -4.69 17.10
CA SER A 257 -19.74 -4.50 16.86
C SER A 257 -20.58 -4.38 18.13
N ALA A 258 -20.01 -4.60 19.32
CA ALA A 258 -20.73 -4.64 20.59
C ALA A 258 -21.92 -5.63 20.59
N GLY A 259 -21.74 -6.80 19.95
CA GLY A 259 -22.74 -7.87 19.89
C GLY A 259 -23.82 -7.69 18.81
N LEU A 260 -23.73 -6.66 17.98
CA LEU A 260 -24.62 -6.48 16.82
C LEU A 260 -24.33 -7.48 15.70
N VAL A 261 -23.07 -7.94 15.62
CA VAL A 261 -22.60 -8.99 14.73
C VAL A 261 -22.06 -10.13 15.57
N SER A 262 -22.40 -11.37 15.20
CA SER A 262 -21.87 -12.56 15.85
C SER A 262 -21.55 -13.63 14.82
N PHE A 263 -20.56 -14.46 15.12
CA PHE A 263 -20.09 -15.53 14.24
C PHE A 263 -20.20 -16.88 14.94
N GLN A 264 -20.48 -17.92 14.16
CA GLN A 264 -20.43 -19.31 14.61
C GLN A 264 -19.57 -20.12 13.65
N PHE A 265 -18.46 -20.67 14.13
CA PHE A 265 -17.63 -21.54 13.30
C PHE A 265 -18.30 -22.91 13.12
N VAL A 266 -18.38 -23.37 11.88
CA VAL A 266 -18.99 -24.65 11.49
C VAL A 266 -17.98 -25.56 10.80
N PRO A 267 -18.10 -26.89 10.93
CA PRO A 267 -17.12 -27.83 10.38
C PRO A 267 -17.32 -28.12 8.88
N SER A 268 -18.42 -27.66 8.29
CA SER A 268 -18.82 -27.99 6.92
C SER A 268 -19.14 -26.72 6.12
N PRO A 269 -18.65 -26.59 4.88
CA PRO A 269 -18.99 -25.45 4.03
C PRO A 269 -20.47 -25.40 3.67
N LYS A 270 -21.19 -26.53 3.69
CA LYS A 270 -22.63 -26.59 3.39
C LYS A 270 -23.50 -25.89 4.44
N GLU A 271 -22.96 -25.71 5.64
CA GLU A 271 -23.65 -25.06 6.76
C GLU A 271 -23.29 -23.58 6.87
N ALA A 272 -22.32 -23.11 6.08
CA ALA A 272 -21.72 -21.80 6.21
C ALA A 272 -22.44 -20.74 5.39
N ASN A 273 -22.49 -19.53 5.94
CA ASN A 273 -22.83 -18.30 5.23
C ASN A 273 -21.59 -17.65 4.63
N ILE A 274 -20.47 -17.68 5.35
CA ILE A 274 -19.16 -17.23 4.86
C ILE A 274 -18.23 -18.44 4.77
N THR A 275 -17.61 -18.61 3.61
CA THR A 275 -16.54 -19.60 3.42
C THR A 275 -15.20 -18.89 3.28
N CYS A 276 -14.23 -19.32 4.08
CA CYS A 276 -12.86 -18.84 4.05
C CYS A 276 -11.95 -19.93 3.50
N SER A 277 -11.09 -19.58 2.56
CA SER A 277 -10.12 -20.50 1.95
C SER A 277 -8.77 -19.83 1.70
N TRP A 278 -7.79 -20.65 1.34
CA TRP A 278 -6.39 -20.25 1.19
C TRP A 278 -5.93 -20.50 -0.24
N SER A 279 -5.04 -19.67 -0.77
CA SER A 279 -4.45 -19.84 -2.11
C SER A 279 -2.94 -19.62 -2.05
N ASP A 280 -2.17 -20.54 -2.63
CA ASP A 280 -0.74 -20.39 -2.89
C ASP A 280 -0.44 -19.97 -4.34
N ASN A 281 -1.47 -19.56 -5.08
CA ASN A 281 -1.37 -19.08 -6.46
C ASN A 281 -1.66 -17.57 -6.54
N PRO A 282 -0.64 -16.69 -6.60
CA PRO A 282 -0.83 -15.24 -6.73
C PRO A 282 -1.67 -14.82 -7.94
N ALA A 283 -1.72 -15.63 -9.00
CA ALA A 283 -2.49 -15.32 -10.20
C ALA A 283 -4.01 -15.49 -10.00
N SER A 284 -4.46 -16.10 -8.89
CA SER A 284 -5.89 -16.27 -8.61
C SER A 284 -6.58 -14.99 -8.14
N PHE A 285 -5.83 -13.97 -7.72
CA PHE A 285 -6.37 -12.73 -7.16
C PHE A 285 -6.58 -11.67 -8.25
N ARG A 286 -7.76 -11.06 -8.27
CA ARG A 286 -8.07 -9.99 -9.24
C ARG A 286 -7.32 -8.70 -8.90
N ASN A 287 -7.30 -8.34 -7.62
CA ASN A 287 -6.53 -7.20 -7.12
C ASN A 287 -5.23 -7.71 -6.50
N ARG A 288 -4.10 -7.49 -7.18
CA ARG A 288 -2.79 -7.98 -6.71
C ARG A 288 -2.18 -7.11 -5.60
N ALA A 289 -2.80 -5.99 -5.26
CA ALA A 289 -2.36 -5.15 -4.16
C ALA A 289 -2.75 -5.76 -2.80
N GLU A 290 -3.92 -6.42 -2.74
CA GLU A 290 -4.49 -7.04 -1.55
C GLU A 290 -4.18 -8.53 -1.52
N ALA A 291 -3.55 -9.02 -0.45
CA ALA A 291 -3.27 -10.45 -0.27
C ALA A 291 -4.51 -11.28 0.09
N GLY A 292 -5.70 -10.75 -0.23
CA GLY A 292 -7.00 -11.35 0.02
C GLY A 292 -8.00 -10.90 -1.04
N GLU A 293 -9.10 -11.62 -1.15
CA GLU A 293 -10.23 -11.23 -1.99
C GLU A 293 -11.55 -11.68 -1.35
N THR A 294 -12.51 -10.76 -1.27
CA THR A 294 -13.85 -11.02 -0.76
C THR A 294 -14.89 -10.87 -1.86
N ASN A 295 -15.76 -11.88 -1.99
CA ASN A 295 -16.90 -11.88 -2.91
C ASN A 295 -18.20 -12.11 -2.13
N LEU A 296 -19.23 -11.33 -2.44
CA LEU A 296 -20.51 -11.34 -1.73
C LEU A 296 -21.68 -11.60 -2.66
N LYS A 297 -22.71 -12.28 -2.14
CA LYS A 297 -24.03 -12.38 -2.76
C LYS A 297 -25.09 -11.84 -1.80
N ALA A 298 -26.08 -11.16 -2.36
CA ALA A 298 -27.18 -10.58 -1.63
C ALA A 298 -28.53 -10.87 -2.31
N ASP A 299 -29.59 -10.86 -1.53
CA ASP A 299 -30.98 -10.82 -2.00
C ASP A 299 -31.63 -9.48 -1.63
N SER A 300 -32.95 -9.36 -1.81
CA SER A 300 -33.69 -8.15 -1.46
C SER A 300 -33.71 -7.81 0.04
N LYS A 301 -33.29 -8.73 0.91
CA LYS A 301 -33.26 -8.56 2.37
C LYS A 301 -31.85 -8.27 2.88
N GLY A 302 -30.80 -8.61 2.14
CA GLY A 302 -29.41 -8.33 2.48
C GLY A 302 -28.46 -9.45 2.08
N LEU A 303 -27.29 -9.50 2.72
CA LEU A 303 -26.25 -10.49 2.45
C LEU A 303 -26.73 -11.91 2.77
N ILE A 304 -26.51 -12.83 1.83
CA ILE A 304 -26.85 -14.26 1.96
C ILE A 304 -25.62 -15.16 2.04
N GLU A 305 -24.54 -14.78 1.34
CA GLU A 305 -23.36 -15.61 1.15
C GLU A 305 -22.12 -14.72 0.97
N GLY A 306 -20.99 -15.15 1.55
CA GLY A 306 -19.69 -14.53 1.35
C GLY A 306 -18.60 -15.58 1.13
N THR A 307 -17.60 -15.22 0.32
CA THR A 307 -16.38 -16.00 0.14
C THR A 307 -15.19 -15.09 0.40
N ILE A 308 -14.26 -15.53 1.25
CA ILE A 308 -12.99 -14.85 1.50
C ILE A 308 -11.86 -15.79 1.12
N VAL A 309 -10.95 -15.35 0.27
CA VAL A 309 -9.74 -16.09 -0.10
C VAL A 309 -8.53 -15.31 0.35
N MET A 310 -7.56 -15.94 1.03
CA MET A 310 -6.33 -15.30 1.51
C MET A 310 -5.10 -15.97 0.91
N SER A 311 -4.09 -15.17 0.56
CA SER A 311 -2.84 -15.67 0.01
C SER A 311 -1.95 -16.27 1.09
N THR A 312 -1.43 -17.46 0.85
CA THR A 312 -0.43 -18.11 1.73
C THR A 312 0.99 -17.83 1.28
N VAL A 313 1.16 -17.31 0.08
CA VAL A 313 2.46 -16.92 -0.49
C VAL A 313 2.48 -15.43 -0.80
N PRO A 314 3.68 -14.83 -0.90
CA PRO A 314 3.82 -13.45 -1.35
C PRO A 314 3.16 -13.21 -2.72
N LEU A 315 2.32 -12.17 -2.85
CA LEU A 315 1.85 -11.71 -4.16
C LEU A 315 2.97 -11.04 -4.97
N VAL A 316 3.97 -10.52 -4.26
CA VAL A 316 5.22 -9.98 -4.80
C VAL A 316 6.35 -10.55 -3.96
N GLN A 317 7.39 -11.12 -4.58
CA GLN A 317 8.46 -11.88 -3.88
C GLN A 317 9.17 -11.10 -2.75
N ALA A 318 9.19 -9.77 -2.85
CA ALA A 318 9.72 -8.85 -1.84
C ALA A 318 8.90 -8.74 -0.54
N LEU A 319 7.67 -9.27 -0.52
CA LEU A 319 6.67 -9.07 0.53
C LEU A 319 6.28 -10.40 1.19
N PRO A 320 7.03 -10.86 2.20
CA PRO A 320 6.65 -12.07 2.92
C PRO A 320 5.26 -11.91 3.55
N VAL A 321 4.44 -12.96 3.47
CA VAL A 321 3.17 -13.01 4.20
C VAL A 321 3.49 -13.26 5.68
N THR A 322 3.77 -12.19 6.43
CA THR A 322 4.00 -12.25 7.90
C THR A 322 2.68 -12.43 8.66
N ASP A 323 2.75 -12.74 9.96
CA ASP A 323 1.54 -12.88 10.80
C ASP A 323 0.77 -11.56 10.91
N ASN A 324 1.48 -10.43 11.07
CA ASN A 324 0.87 -9.11 11.12
C ASN A 324 0.26 -8.71 9.77
N PHE A 325 0.96 -8.99 8.67
CA PHE A 325 0.43 -8.73 7.34
C PHE A 325 -0.83 -9.57 7.07
N LEU A 326 -0.79 -10.86 7.40
CA LEU A 326 -1.97 -11.70 7.29
C LEU A 326 -3.11 -11.20 8.17
N LYS A 327 -2.84 -10.81 9.42
CA LYS A 327 -3.86 -10.27 10.32
C LYS A 327 -4.51 -9.02 9.72
N GLN A 328 -3.72 -8.12 9.13
CA GLN A 328 -4.24 -6.94 8.44
C GLN A 328 -5.15 -7.34 7.28
N THR A 329 -4.71 -8.27 6.44
CA THR A 329 -5.52 -8.82 5.35
C THR A 329 -6.81 -9.45 5.87
N CYS A 330 -6.76 -10.31 6.88
CA CYS A 330 -7.94 -10.94 7.47
C CYS A 330 -8.94 -9.89 7.99
N LEU A 331 -8.48 -8.92 8.77
CA LEU A 331 -9.38 -7.88 9.28
C LEU A 331 -10.00 -7.04 8.14
N HIS A 332 -9.22 -6.73 7.11
CA HIS A 332 -9.69 -5.98 5.95
C HIS A 332 -10.75 -6.74 5.15
N GLU A 333 -10.47 -7.99 4.78
CA GLU A 333 -11.39 -8.84 4.03
C GLU A 333 -12.67 -9.15 4.82
N ILE A 334 -12.57 -9.35 6.14
CA ILE A 334 -13.76 -9.51 6.97
C ILE A 334 -14.60 -8.21 6.98
N GLY A 335 -13.96 -7.04 6.97
CA GLY A 335 -14.65 -5.76 6.82
C GLY A 335 -15.48 -5.70 5.53
N HIS A 336 -14.91 -6.13 4.40
CA HIS A 336 -15.66 -6.32 3.17
C HIS A 336 -16.79 -7.33 3.35
N ALA A 337 -16.53 -8.48 3.98
CA ALA A 337 -17.53 -9.52 4.18
C ALA A 337 -18.70 -9.09 5.08
N LEU A 338 -18.50 -8.07 5.92
CA LEU A 338 -19.52 -7.39 6.71
C LEU A 338 -20.27 -6.31 5.95
N GLY A 339 -19.88 -6.05 4.70
CA GLY A 339 -20.59 -5.17 3.77
C GLY A 339 -20.01 -3.77 3.62
N PHE A 340 -18.79 -3.52 4.12
CA PHE A 340 -18.06 -2.31 3.76
C PHE A 340 -17.60 -2.38 2.30
N GLY A 341 -18.25 -1.63 1.41
CA GLY A 341 -17.89 -1.57 -0.01
C GLY A 341 -16.79 -0.54 -0.30
N GLY A 342 -15.64 -1.00 -0.80
CA GLY A 342 -14.51 -0.12 -1.14
C GLY A 342 -13.62 0.24 0.04
N HIS A 343 -12.75 1.24 -0.14
CA HIS A 343 -11.70 1.61 0.80
C HIS A 343 -11.90 3.01 1.38
N THR A 344 -11.37 3.23 2.59
CA THR A 344 -11.31 4.57 3.20
C THR A 344 -10.07 5.30 2.71
N ASN A 345 -10.04 6.62 2.92
CA ASN A 345 -8.85 7.42 2.60
C ASN A 345 -7.98 7.71 3.83
N ASN A 346 -8.37 7.22 5.02
CA ASN A 346 -7.67 7.46 6.27
C ASN A 346 -6.78 6.27 6.62
N PRO A 347 -5.45 6.45 6.70
CA PRO A 347 -4.55 5.38 7.03
C PRO A 347 -4.90 4.62 8.30
N ALA A 348 -5.40 5.28 9.34
CA ALA A 348 -5.67 4.64 10.62
C ALA A 348 -6.78 3.58 10.59
N ASP A 349 -7.64 3.58 9.57
CA ASP A 349 -8.77 2.66 9.45
C ASP A 349 -8.33 1.34 8.81
N ILE A 350 -8.93 0.23 9.23
CA ILE A 350 -8.59 -1.08 8.68
C ILE A 350 -8.99 -1.23 7.22
N MET A 351 -9.98 -0.47 6.79
CA MET A 351 -10.46 -0.40 5.41
C MET A 351 -9.59 0.49 4.51
N PHE A 352 -8.51 1.10 5.04
CA PHE A 352 -7.43 1.66 4.23
C PHE A 352 -6.42 0.56 3.94
N PHE A 353 -6.59 -0.11 2.79
CA PHE A 353 -5.60 -1.11 2.40
C PHE A 353 -4.36 -0.44 1.81
N THR A 354 -3.30 -0.43 2.60
CA THR A 354 -1.94 -0.28 2.08
C THR A 354 -1.08 -1.40 2.60
N VAL A 355 -0.07 -1.75 1.81
CA VAL A 355 1.00 -2.64 2.27
C VAL A 355 1.77 -1.86 3.35
N ARG A 356 1.40 -2.02 4.63
CA ARG A 356 1.99 -1.27 5.73
C ARG A 356 3.35 -1.84 6.10
N PHE A 357 4.37 -0.96 6.13
CA PHE A 357 5.78 -1.26 6.46
C PHE A 357 6.13 -1.13 7.94
N ALA A 358 5.24 -1.48 8.85
CA ALA A 358 5.59 -1.48 10.26
C ALA A 358 5.03 -2.72 10.92
N ASP A 359 5.90 -3.48 11.60
CA ASP A 359 5.58 -4.60 12.51
C ASP A 359 4.78 -4.14 13.74
N ARG A 360 3.74 -3.35 13.54
CA ARG A 360 2.71 -3.09 14.53
C ARG A 360 1.59 -4.08 14.27
N GLU A 361 1.16 -4.74 15.34
CA GLU A 361 -0.01 -5.61 15.26
C GLU A 361 -1.22 -4.76 14.85
N PRO A 362 -1.88 -5.08 13.72
CA PRO A 362 -3.08 -4.38 13.28
C PRO A 362 -4.22 -4.68 14.25
N HIS A 363 -5.07 -3.68 14.44
CA HIS A 363 -6.25 -3.75 15.29
C HIS A 363 -7.31 -2.80 14.75
N LEU A 364 -8.58 -3.07 15.08
CA LEU A 364 -9.68 -2.17 14.78
C LEU A 364 -9.59 -0.93 15.66
N GLY A 365 -9.55 0.25 15.04
CA GLY A 365 -9.60 1.53 15.71
C GLY A 365 -11.00 1.91 16.17
N GLN A 366 -11.11 3.04 16.86
CA GLN A 366 -12.39 3.57 17.33
C GLN A 366 -13.35 3.88 16.16
N ARG A 367 -12.81 4.35 15.04
CA ARG A 367 -13.60 4.68 13.85
C ARG A 367 -14.09 3.43 13.10
N ASP A 368 -13.29 2.37 13.03
CA ASP A 368 -13.73 1.05 12.53
C ASP A 368 -14.88 0.49 13.38
N THR A 369 -14.69 0.53 14.70
CA THR A 369 -15.66 0.11 15.72
C THR A 369 -17.00 0.82 15.53
N ARG A 370 -16.98 2.14 15.43
CA ARG A 370 -18.22 2.89 15.26
C ARG A 370 -18.82 2.73 13.86
N SER A 371 -18.01 2.52 12.83
CA SER A 371 -18.51 2.22 11.48
C SER A 371 -19.33 0.93 11.46
N VAL A 372 -18.83 -0.15 12.06
CA VAL A 372 -19.58 -1.42 12.13
C VAL A 372 -20.82 -1.29 13.01
N GLN A 373 -20.72 -0.60 14.15
CA GLN A 373 -21.88 -0.36 15.02
C GLN A 373 -22.96 0.44 14.31
N MET A 374 -22.60 1.51 13.59
CA MET A 374 -23.57 2.31 12.83
C MET A 374 -24.18 1.53 11.68
N LEU A 375 -23.39 0.74 10.97
CA LEU A 375 -23.86 -0.09 9.86
C LEU A 375 -24.93 -1.09 10.33
N TYR A 376 -24.70 -1.76 11.46
CA TYR A 376 -25.60 -2.80 11.98
C TYR A 376 -26.68 -2.28 12.95
N SER A 377 -26.53 -1.08 13.52
CA SER A 377 -27.59 -0.46 14.35
C SER A 377 -28.72 0.13 13.51
N ARG A 378 -28.42 0.64 12.30
CA ARG A 378 -29.41 1.25 11.40
C ARG A 378 -30.48 0.26 10.92
N ASN A 379 -30.16 -1.03 10.85
CA ASN A 379 -31.11 -2.09 10.50
C ASN A 379 -31.95 -2.61 11.68
N ALA A 380 -31.86 -1.99 12.86
CA ALA A 380 -32.77 -2.30 13.96
C ALA A 380 -34.15 -1.61 13.80
N ASN A 381 -34.27 -0.51 13.04
CA ASN A 381 -35.54 0.16 12.73
C ASN A 381 -35.37 1.11 11.51
N ASN A 382 -36.15 0.89 10.45
CA ASN A 382 -36.37 1.78 9.28
C ASN A 382 -35.24 1.98 8.24
N MET A 383 -35.35 1.24 7.12
CA MET A 383 -34.98 1.72 5.78
C MET A 383 -36.21 1.73 4.86
N ASN A 384 -37.22 2.49 5.25
CA ASN A 384 -38.30 2.95 4.35
C ASN A 384 -38.60 4.41 4.69
N SER A 385 -37.77 5.34 4.21
CA SER A 385 -38.19 6.72 3.97
C SER A 385 -37.16 7.43 3.08
N PRO A 386 -37.54 7.92 1.89
CA PRO A 386 -36.74 8.86 1.13
C PRO A 386 -36.85 10.28 1.73
N ASN A 387 -35.73 11.00 1.73
CA ASN A 387 -35.54 12.44 2.03
C ASN A 387 -35.71 12.92 3.47
N THR A 388 -34.63 13.43 4.06
CA THR A 388 -34.36 14.88 4.20
C THR A 388 -33.19 15.07 5.18
N MET A 389 -32.06 15.61 4.72
CA MET A 389 -31.17 16.39 5.59
C MET A 389 -30.94 17.75 4.95
N THR A 390 -31.65 18.69 5.56
CA THR A 390 -31.55 20.14 5.46
C THR A 390 -30.12 20.63 5.62
N SER A 391 -29.68 21.48 4.69
CA SER A 391 -28.55 22.40 4.88
C SER A 391 -28.84 23.39 6.01
N PRO A 392 -27.88 23.70 6.91
CA PRO A 392 -27.96 24.86 7.77
C PRO A 392 -27.33 26.09 7.09
N ASN A 393 -28.11 27.17 7.09
CA ASN A 393 -27.89 28.50 6.53
C ASN A 393 -26.62 29.23 6.99
N ASN A 394 -26.16 30.17 6.15
CA ASN A 394 -26.02 31.61 6.43
C ASN A 394 -25.26 32.29 5.27
N VAL A 395 -25.45 33.54 4.81
CA VAL A 395 -26.23 34.73 5.19
C VAL A 395 -26.10 35.69 4.00
N TYR A 396 -27.18 36.35 3.56
CA TYR A 396 -27.10 37.75 3.14
C TYR A 396 -28.47 38.43 3.31
N SER A 397 -28.44 39.56 4.03
CA SER A 397 -29.58 40.36 4.49
C SER A 397 -30.29 41.16 3.37
N PRO A 398 -31.53 41.61 3.62
CA PRO A 398 -32.38 42.28 2.65
C PRO A 398 -32.17 43.80 2.63
N ASN A 399 -32.41 44.44 1.48
CA ASN A 399 -33.22 45.66 1.41
C ASN A 399 -33.51 46.13 -0.03
N ASN A 400 -34.81 46.35 -0.26
CA ASN A 400 -35.42 47.44 -1.04
C ASN A 400 -35.01 47.68 -2.52
N MET A 401 -35.94 47.45 -3.45
CA MET A 401 -36.86 48.49 -3.94
C MET A 401 -37.78 47.97 -5.05
N ASN A 402 -39.08 48.23 -4.87
CA ASN A 402 -40.08 48.66 -5.86
C ASN A 402 -40.16 48.02 -7.27
N SER A 403 -41.25 47.24 -7.42
CA SER A 403 -42.38 47.51 -8.33
C SER A 403 -42.23 47.30 -9.86
N PRO A 404 -43.35 47.14 -10.61
CA PRO A 404 -43.55 45.97 -11.46
C PRO A 404 -43.73 46.37 -12.94
N ASN A 405 -43.62 45.39 -13.85
CA ASN A 405 -44.36 45.34 -15.12
C ASN A 405 -43.99 44.02 -15.83
N ASN A 406 -44.89 43.04 -15.87
CA ASN A 406 -45.95 42.82 -16.86
C ASN A 406 -45.48 41.86 -17.97
N PRO A 407 -46.32 40.92 -18.44
CA PRO A 407 -45.90 39.63 -18.99
C PRO A 407 -45.78 39.64 -20.52
N ASN A 408 -45.04 38.67 -21.04
CA ASN A 408 -45.40 37.82 -22.17
C ASN A 408 -44.50 36.58 -22.20
#